data_AF-A0A9D5WFU6-F1
#
_entry.id   AF-A0A9D5WFU6-F1
#
_cell.length_a   1.000
_cell.length_b   1.000
_cell.length_c   1.000
_cell.angle_alpha   90.00
_cell.angle_beta   90.00
_cell.angle_gamma   90.00
#
_symmetry.space_group_name_H-M   'P 1'
#
loop_
_entity.id
_entity.type
_entity.pdbx_description
1 polymer ?
#
loop_
_entity_poly.entity_id
_entity_poly.type
_entity_poly.pdbx_seq_one_letter_code
_entity_poly.pdbx_strand_id
1 'polypeptide(L)'
;MSEAIDRPLTLENTDTYVDDALGAVINLVEDVVAEYDAQPGAEWQQLGEANGKEREDAALKHFGLEDVEAILRHLVYKASQFAVIDWVIAQANKSSDVFVPPDSAPVPQATGSGTGMEKKGKQPKLKNLLVMLKSEFGIDPDDPEAVSIVRGSVNPNMMREEPYYQVTVPGIDKVILVCQEYGNATFVFNGEWVREQVSANRPSENEPKRPLTDYTKEELSKLIKDNPEQGARILTKKNFTANLVNALKGGFSQQKLDKPVDTRYLRSSKDLPQVPDGYATISEIGEELGIQEEKDKVMIRNVVIALEKQGKITRGTYRSRNGRPILAFTEKDAWLIVEETKRRTAPIPEGYVSVAKFAGEYQQRKGGHDITYPDMSCAIKQLELNPVKIGGFLYLPEDEARQVVTMVEQLVSERLAIRQHKKVSLKRLSDVTGEDYSVVRRAAEKCGLIEKGASSRGRYFSVAEQEKVIKYLEERRARRARTKGHLGGTALK
;
A
#
# COMPACT_ATOMS: atom_id res chain seq x y z
N MET A 1 9.67 -7.78 -3.59
CA MET A 1 9.57 -7.13 -4.91
C MET A 1 8.33 -7.57 -5.70
N SER A 2 8.13 -8.88 -5.94
CA SER A 2 6.87 -9.41 -6.53
C SER A 2 5.60 -8.95 -5.80
N GLU A 3 5.61 -8.93 -4.46
CA GLU A 3 4.45 -8.54 -3.62
C GLU A 3 3.97 -7.08 -3.83
N ALA A 4 4.83 -6.18 -4.32
CA ALA A 4 4.47 -4.78 -4.60
C ALA A 4 3.75 -4.63 -5.96
N ILE A 5 4.06 -5.49 -6.93
CA ILE A 5 3.61 -5.40 -8.33
C ILE A 5 2.45 -6.37 -8.60
N ASP A 6 2.36 -7.45 -7.80
CA ASP A 6 1.35 -8.51 -7.92
C ASP A 6 0.18 -8.35 -6.94
N ARG A 7 -0.02 -7.14 -6.39
CA ARG A 7 -1.24 -6.88 -5.61
C ARG A 7 -2.46 -7.15 -6.50
N PRO A 8 -3.49 -7.84 -5.99
CA PRO A 8 -4.70 -8.06 -6.74
C PRO A 8 -5.39 -6.72 -6.99
N LEU A 9 -5.88 -6.52 -8.22
CA LEU A 9 -6.74 -5.38 -8.51
C LEU A 9 -8.08 -5.57 -7.79
N THR A 10 -8.50 -4.54 -7.08
CA THR A 10 -9.77 -4.46 -6.37
C THR A 10 -10.44 -3.14 -6.73
N LEU A 11 -11.72 -3.00 -6.43
CA LEU A 11 -12.40 -1.74 -6.65
C LEU A 11 -11.78 -0.58 -5.84
N GLU A 12 -11.26 -0.87 -4.64
CA GLU A 12 -10.70 0.14 -3.72
C GLU A 12 -9.36 0.70 -4.21
N ASN A 13 -8.54 -0.12 -4.85
CA ASN A 13 -7.22 0.29 -5.35
C ASN A 13 -7.20 0.56 -6.86
N THR A 14 -8.32 0.56 -7.58
CA THR A 14 -8.31 0.69 -9.05
C THR A 14 -7.71 2.02 -9.52
N ASP A 15 -8.02 3.14 -8.85
CA ASP A 15 -7.49 4.45 -9.25
C ASP A 15 -6.05 4.66 -8.80
N THR A 16 -5.64 4.03 -7.70
CA THR A 16 -4.31 4.20 -7.10
C THR A 16 -3.36 3.05 -7.42
N TYR A 17 -3.78 2.04 -8.18
CA TYR A 17 -3.08 0.76 -8.32
C TYR A 17 -1.62 0.93 -8.73
N VAL A 18 -1.40 1.73 -9.78
CA VAL A 18 -0.07 1.96 -10.36
C VAL A 18 0.77 2.84 -9.45
N ASP A 19 0.18 3.88 -8.86
CA ASP A 19 0.87 4.81 -7.96
C ASP A 19 1.28 4.12 -6.65
N ASP A 20 0.41 3.30 -6.08
CA ASP A 20 0.69 2.49 -4.89
C ASP A 20 1.81 1.47 -5.16
N ALA A 21 1.80 0.85 -6.34
CA ALA A 21 2.84 -0.09 -6.76
C ALA A 21 4.18 0.63 -6.99
N LEU A 22 4.17 1.80 -7.64
CA LEU A 22 5.36 2.62 -7.85
C LEU A 22 5.94 3.11 -6.51
N GLY A 23 5.10 3.63 -5.62
CA GLY A 23 5.51 4.05 -4.28
C GLY A 23 6.11 2.90 -3.47
N ALA A 24 5.56 1.68 -3.59
CA ALA A 24 6.13 0.50 -2.95
C ALA A 24 7.50 0.11 -3.54
N VAL A 25 7.73 0.28 -4.84
CA VAL A 25 9.06 0.06 -5.46
C VAL A 25 10.05 1.13 -5.01
N ILE A 26 9.65 2.41 -4.96
CA ILE A 26 10.50 3.51 -4.48
C ILE A 26 10.94 3.26 -3.04
N ASN A 27 9.99 2.97 -2.14
CA ASN A 27 10.30 2.70 -0.73
C ASN A 27 11.26 1.49 -0.59
N LEU A 28 11.08 0.46 -1.42
CA LEU A 28 11.96 -0.71 -1.41
C LEU A 28 13.40 -0.35 -1.83
N VAL A 29 13.56 0.46 -2.88
CA VAL A 29 14.89 0.93 -3.31
C VAL A 29 15.53 1.79 -2.22
N GLU A 30 14.77 2.72 -1.62
CA GLU A 30 15.26 3.57 -0.53
C GLU A 30 15.70 2.75 0.70
N ASP A 31 14.91 1.75 1.10
CA ASP A 31 15.23 0.85 2.21
C ASP A 31 16.50 0.03 1.93
N VAL A 32 16.62 -0.52 0.71
CA VAL A 32 17.76 -1.33 0.28
C VAL A 32 19.06 -0.51 0.22
N VAL A 33 18.99 0.72 -0.30
CA VAL A 33 20.14 1.63 -0.32
C VAL A 33 20.56 1.99 1.10
N ALA A 34 19.59 2.32 1.98
CA ALA A 34 19.89 2.64 3.37
C ALA A 34 20.51 1.44 4.14
N GLU A 35 20.04 0.22 3.88
CA GLU A 35 20.61 -1.00 4.46
C GLU A 35 22.01 -1.27 3.93
N TYR A 36 22.24 -1.06 2.63
CA TYR A 36 23.56 -1.14 2.02
C TYR A 36 24.52 -0.17 2.73
N ASP A 37 24.21 1.12 2.80
CA ASP A 37 25.10 2.13 3.43
C ASP A 37 25.43 1.90 4.89
N ALA A 38 24.59 1.16 5.62
CA ALA A 38 24.82 0.84 7.01
C ALA A 38 25.86 -0.28 7.21
N GLN A 39 26.33 -0.94 6.14
CA GLN A 39 27.29 -2.04 6.23
C GLN A 39 28.75 -1.54 6.40
N PRO A 40 29.53 -2.14 7.33
CA PRO A 40 30.95 -1.81 7.50
C PRO A 40 31.80 -2.36 6.35
N GLY A 41 32.72 -1.56 5.81
CA GLY A 41 33.61 -1.96 4.70
C GLY A 41 33.03 -1.74 3.30
N ALA A 42 31.98 -0.95 3.23
CA ALA A 42 31.27 -0.56 2.05
C ALA A 42 32.13 -0.03 0.87
N GLU A 43 32.28 -0.77 -0.24
CA GLU A 43 32.99 -0.38 -1.48
C GLU A 43 32.65 1.03 -2.00
N TRP A 44 31.44 1.55 -1.73
CA TRP A 44 30.91 2.85 -2.15
C TRP A 44 31.44 3.99 -1.28
N GLN A 45 32.09 3.71 -0.14
CA GLN A 45 32.89 4.68 0.59
C GLN A 45 34.19 5.04 -0.13
N GLN A 46 34.60 4.26 -1.13
CA GLN A 46 35.77 4.55 -1.99
C GLN A 46 35.40 5.27 -3.29
N LEU A 47 34.12 5.23 -3.68
CA LEU A 47 33.58 5.96 -4.82
C LEU A 47 33.22 7.38 -4.34
N GLY A 48 33.92 8.40 -4.86
CA GLY A 48 33.66 9.81 -4.50
C GLY A 48 32.21 10.24 -4.74
N GLU A 49 31.82 11.38 -4.15
CA GLU A 49 30.46 11.95 -4.01
C GLU A 49 29.57 12.07 -5.27
N ALA A 50 30.00 11.62 -6.45
CA ALA A 50 29.45 12.04 -7.74
C ALA A 50 28.39 11.11 -8.39
N ASN A 51 28.14 9.88 -7.93
CA ASN A 51 27.26 8.97 -8.68
C ASN A 51 26.20 8.25 -7.80
N GLY A 52 25.07 8.92 -7.56
CA GLY A 52 23.90 8.32 -6.89
C GLY A 52 23.37 7.05 -7.57
N LYS A 53 23.41 7.02 -8.92
CA LYS A 53 23.02 5.86 -9.71
C LYS A 53 23.91 4.64 -9.47
N GLU A 54 25.23 4.81 -9.46
CA GLU A 54 26.17 3.69 -9.24
C GLU A 54 26.03 3.11 -7.83
N ARG A 55 25.69 3.96 -6.84
CA ARG A 55 25.37 3.52 -5.48
C ARG A 55 24.06 2.74 -5.42
N GLU A 56 23.01 3.20 -6.08
CA GLU A 56 21.74 2.48 -6.19
C GLU A 56 21.94 1.12 -6.91
N ASP A 57 22.62 1.11 -8.05
CA ASP A 57 22.91 -0.11 -8.81
C ASP A 57 23.75 -1.10 -8.00
N ALA A 58 24.74 -0.62 -7.24
CA ALA A 58 25.56 -1.46 -6.37
C ALA A 58 24.77 -2.03 -5.18
N ALA A 59 23.89 -1.23 -4.57
CA ALA A 59 22.99 -1.70 -3.52
C ALA A 59 22.03 -2.77 -4.06
N LEU A 60 21.35 -2.49 -5.17
CA LEU A 60 20.43 -3.43 -5.80
C LEU A 60 21.13 -4.74 -6.16
N LYS A 61 22.32 -4.66 -6.77
CA LYS A 61 23.15 -5.83 -7.07
C LYS A 61 23.53 -6.62 -5.82
N HIS A 62 23.95 -5.95 -4.75
CA HIS A 62 24.31 -6.59 -3.49
C HIS A 62 23.16 -7.41 -2.89
N PHE A 63 21.92 -6.90 -2.99
CA PHE A 63 20.72 -7.58 -2.51
C PHE A 63 20.06 -8.48 -3.56
N GLY A 64 20.67 -8.70 -4.73
CA GLY A 64 20.14 -9.56 -5.79
C GLY A 64 18.86 -9.03 -6.44
N LEU A 65 18.71 -7.70 -6.50
CA LEU A 65 17.54 -6.98 -7.00
C LEU A 65 17.79 -6.31 -8.35
N GLU A 66 18.56 -6.95 -9.23
CA GLU A 66 18.99 -6.40 -10.53
C GLU A 66 17.81 -6.13 -11.50
N ASP A 67 16.63 -6.72 -11.26
CA ASP A 67 15.44 -6.60 -12.12
C ASP A 67 14.55 -5.36 -11.86
N VAL A 68 14.95 -4.42 -11.00
CA VAL A 68 14.13 -3.22 -10.70
C VAL A 68 13.81 -2.41 -11.97
N GLU A 69 14.74 -2.28 -12.90
CA GLU A 69 14.49 -1.55 -14.14
C GLU A 69 13.40 -2.21 -15.00
N ALA A 70 13.41 -3.55 -15.09
CA ALA A 70 12.38 -4.31 -15.80
C ALA A 70 10.99 -4.11 -15.15
N ILE A 71 10.96 -4.04 -13.83
CA ILE A 71 9.75 -3.77 -13.05
C ILE A 71 9.23 -2.35 -13.29
N LEU A 72 10.10 -1.33 -13.25
CA LEU A 72 9.70 0.05 -13.52
C LEU A 72 9.16 0.19 -14.95
N ARG A 73 9.81 -0.46 -15.93
CA ARG A 73 9.29 -0.53 -17.31
C ARG A 73 7.91 -1.19 -17.38
N HIS A 74 7.70 -2.26 -16.61
CA HIS A 74 6.39 -2.92 -16.52
C HIS A 74 5.32 -2.02 -15.88
N LEU A 75 5.67 -1.25 -14.84
CA LEU A 75 4.77 -0.29 -14.21
C LEU A 75 4.42 0.87 -15.14
N VAL A 76 5.38 1.41 -15.89
CA VAL A 76 5.13 2.43 -16.93
C VAL A 76 4.21 1.89 -18.01
N TYR A 77 4.41 0.64 -18.43
CA TYR A 77 3.51 -0.04 -19.36
C TYR A 77 2.10 -0.16 -18.77
N LYS A 78 1.94 -0.63 -17.52
CA LYS A 78 0.63 -0.68 -16.85
C LYS A 78 -0.01 0.70 -16.71
N ALA A 79 0.75 1.74 -16.36
CA ALA A 79 0.29 3.12 -16.28
C ALA A 79 -0.34 3.57 -17.60
N SER A 80 0.33 3.26 -18.71
CA SER A 80 -0.12 3.59 -20.06
C SER A 80 -1.44 2.87 -20.38
N GLN A 81 -1.59 1.61 -19.96
CA GLN A 81 -2.85 0.85 -20.13
C GLN A 81 -4.01 1.48 -19.35
N PHE A 82 -3.77 1.93 -18.12
CA PHE A 82 -4.79 2.60 -17.31
C PHE A 82 -5.18 3.96 -17.89
N ALA A 83 -4.21 4.71 -18.43
CA ALA A 83 -4.44 6.00 -19.07
C ALA A 83 -5.30 5.88 -20.35
N VAL A 84 -5.06 4.84 -21.16
CA VAL A 84 -5.91 4.54 -22.33
C VAL A 84 -7.36 4.28 -21.89
N ILE A 85 -7.55 3.52 -20.81
CA ILE A 85 -8.90 3.26 -20.27
C ILE A 85 -9.58 4.55 -19.79
N ASP A 86 -8.86 5.44 -19.13
CA ASP A 86 -9.40 6.75 -18.72
C ASP A 86 -9.83 7.58 -19.93
N TRP A 87 -9.06 7.54 -21.02
CA TRP A 87 -9.39 8.18 -22.28
C TRP A 87 -10.65 7.58 -22.93
N VAL A 88 -10.74 6.24 -23.01
CA VAL A 88 -11.91 5.51 -23.53
C VAL A 88 -13.18 5.90 -22.76
N ILE A 89 -13.11 5.96 -21.43
CA ILE A 89 -14.24 6.37 -20.59
C ILE A 89 -14.68 7.81 -20.90
N ALA A 90 -13.72 8.72 -21.09
CA ALA A 90 -14.01 10.11 -21.42
C ALA A 90 -14.66 10.28 -22.80
N GLN A 91 -14.34 9.40 -23.76
CA GLN A 91 -14.89 9.39 -25.12
C GLN A 91 -16.19 8.60 -25.27
N ALA A 92 -16.69 7.97 -24.21
CA ALA A 92 -17.91 7.17 -24.28
C ALA A 92 -19.09 7.95 -24.88
N ASN A 93 -19.78 7.33 -25.83
CA ASN A 93 -20.93 7.93 -26.52
C ASN A 93 -22.01 8.32 -25.52
N LYS A 94 -22.59 9.51 -25.67
CA LYS A 94 -23.62 10.03 -24.76
C LYS A 94 -25.00 9.82 -25.36
N SER A 95 -25.90 9.23 -24.58
CA SER A 95 -27.34 9.22 -24.88
C SER A 95 -28.05 10.30 -24.08
N SER A 96 -29.10 10.87 -24.66
CA SER A 96 -30.07 11.71 -23.94
C SER A 96 -30.95 10.92 -22.98
N ASP A 97 -31.01 9.60 -23.14
CA ASP A 97 -31.94 8.74 -22.41
C ASP A 97 -31.43 8.39 -21.02
N VAL A 98 -32.36 8.30 -20.07
CA VAL A 98 -32.04 7.91 -18.69
C VAL A 98 -31.94 6.39 -18.62
N PHE A 99 -30.73 5.88 -18.46
CA PHE A 99 -30.50 4.46 -18.25
C PHE A 99 -30.79 4.07 -16.80
N VAL A 100 -31.50 2.96 -16.63
CA VAL A 100 -32.00 2.44 -15.36
C VAL A 100 -32.77 3.53 -14.60
N PRO A 101 -33.97 3.90 -15.08
CA PRO A 101 -34.79 4.94 -14.48
C PRO A 101 -35.16 4.58 -13.03
N PRO A 102 -35.50 5.59 -12.20
CA PRO A 102 -35.93 5.34 -10.85
C PRO A 102 -37.24 4.57 -10.84
N ASP A 103 -37.43 3.75 -9.81
CA ASP A 103 -38.70 3.06 -9.56
C ASP A 103 -39.82 4.08 -9.34
N SER A 104 -41.06 3.69 -9.63
CA SER A 104 -42.25 4.57 -9.57
C SER A 104 -42.64 5.03 -8.14
N ALA A 105 -41.74 4.91 -7.17
CA ALA A 105 -41.96 5.37 -5.81
C ALA A 105 -41.95 6.91 -5.75
N PRO A 106 -42.83 7.52 -4.91
CA PRO A 106 -42.83 8.97 -4.73
C PRO A 106 -41.48 9.43 -4.18
N VAL A 107 -40.90 10.43 -4.83
CA VAL A 107 -39.69 11.11 -4.34
C VAL A 107 -40.04 11.70 -2.96
N PRO A 108 -39.27 11.40 -1.90
CA PRO A 108 -39.46 12.05 -0.61
C PRO A 108 -39.28 13.56 -0.80
N GLN A 109 -40.37 14.33 -0.71
CA GLN A 109 -40.25 15.79 -0.61
C GLN A 109 -39.62 16.10 0.74
N ALA A 110 -38.42 16.68 0.72
CA ALA A 110 -37.76 17.17 1.91
C ALA A 110 -38.54 18.38 2.46
N THR A 111 -39.46 18.14 3.38
CA THR A 111 -40.11 19.18 4.20
C THR A 111 -39.23 19.50 5.40
N GLY A 112 -38.06 20.10 5.16
CA GLY A 112 -37.17 20.52 6.24
C GLY A 112 -36.05 21.44 5.77
N SER A 113 -35.78 22.50 6.52
CA SER A 113 -34.71 23.48 6.30
C SER A 113 -33.30 22.94 6.59
N GLY A 114 -33.11 21.62 6.51
CA GLY A 114 -31.83 20.98 6.73
C GLY A 114 -30.90 21.24 5.55
N THR A 115 -29.63 21.53 5.85
CA THR A 115 -28.53 21.51 4.87
C THR A 115 -28.61 20.20 4.07
N GLY A 116 -28.60 20.32 2.73
CA GLY A 116 -28.99 19.27 1.79
C GLY A 116 -28.37 17.89 2.02
N MET A 117 -29.00 16.88 1.42
CA MET A 117 -28.53 15.49 1.49
C MET A 117 -27.06 15.40 1.11
N GLU A 118 -26.27 14.70 1.94
CA GLU A 118 -24.85 14.49 1.74
C GLU A 118 -24.61 13.83 0.37
N LYS A 119 -23.74 14.43 -0.44
CA LYS A 119 -23.43 13.90 -1.77
C LYS A 119 -22.83 12.51 -1.66
N LYS A 120 -23.38 11.56 -2.41
CA LYS A 120 -22.81 10.22 -2.51
C LYS A 120 -21.47 10.28 -3.24
N GLY A 121 -20.46 9.61 -2.69
CA GLY A 121 -19.16 9.47 -3.34
C GLY A 121 -19.22 8.67 -4.65
N LYS A 122 -18.15 8.73 -5.44
CA LYS A 122 -17.97 7.93 -6.67
C LYS A 122 -17.02 6.77 -6.42
N GLN A 123 -17.13 5.73 -7.24
CA GLN A 123 -16.27 4.56 -7.24
C GLN A 123 -15.92 4.18 -8.69
N PRO A 124 -14.68 3.76 -8.99
CA PRO A 124 -14.19 3.52 -10.35
C PRO A 124 -14.68 2.19 -10.94
N LYS A 125 -15.98 1.88 -10.84
CA LYS A 125 -16.55 0.58 -11.28
C LYS A 125 -16.41 0.35 -12.78
N LEU A 126 -16.61 1.40 -13.59
CA LEU A 126 -16.44 1.31 -15.04
C LEU A 126 -14.97 1.06 -15.40
N LYS A 127 -14.03 1.82 -14.80
CA LYS A 127 -12.60 1.60 -14.98
C LYS A 127 -12.18 0.21 -14.54
N ASN A 128 -12.64 -0.26 -13.37
CA ASN A 128 -12.38 -1.61 -12.88
C ASN A 128 -12.86 -2.68 -13.88
N LEU A 129 -14.08 -2.53 -14.43
CA LEU A 129 -14.59 -3.42 -15.47
C LEU A 129 -13.68 -3.45 -16.71
N LEU A 130 -13.34 -2.29 -17.26
CA LEU A 130 -12.54 -2.21 -18.50
C LEU A 130 -11.12 -2.76 -18.30
N VAL A 131 -10.51 -2.54 -17.13
CA VAL A 131 -9.22 -3.16 -16.79
C VAL A 131 -9.36 -4.69 -16.76
N MET A 132 -10.43 -5.22 -16.15
CA MET A 132 -10.66 -6.67 -16.10
C MET A 132 -10.89 -7.27 -17.49
N LEU A 133 -11.62 -6.59 -18.38
CA LEU A 133 -11.78 -7.04 -19.77
C LEU A 133 -10.41 -7.18 -20.46
N LYS A 134 -9.53 -6.19 -20.30
CA LYS A 134 -8.19 -6.22 -20.88
C LYS A 134 -7.30 -7.31 -20.28
N SER A 135 -7.25 -7.41 -18.95
CA SER A 135 -6.30 -8.29 -18.28
C SER A 135 -6.75 -9.74 -18.17
N GLU A 136 -8.04 -10.01 -17.93
CA GLU A 136 -8.56 -11.36 -17.68
C GLU A 136 -9.13 -12.03 -18.94
N PHE A 137 -9.58 -11.23 -19.91
CA PHE A 137 -10.24 -11.73 -21.11
C PHE A 137 -9.47 -11.39 -22.40
N GLY A 138 -8.40 -10.59 -22.32
CA GLY A 138 -7.63 -10.16 -23.50
C GLY A 138 -8.43 -9.29 -24.47
N ILE A 139 -9.47 -8.62 -23.98
CA ILE A 139 -10.38 -7.79 -24.78
C ILE A 139 -9.93 -6.34 -24.65
N ASP A 140 -9.54 -5.71 -25.76
CA ASP A 140 -9.09 -4.32 -25.72
C ASP A 140 -10.29 -3.36 -25.59
N PRO A 141 -10.38 -2.55 -24.51
CA PRO A 141 -11.46 -1.58 -24.33
C PRO A 141 -11.46 -0.45 -25.35
N ASP A 142 -10.33 -0.21 -26.03
CA ASP A 142 -10.18 0.82 -27.06
C ASP A 142 -10.65 0.36 -28.45
N ASP A 143 -10.91 -0.93 -28.63
CA ASP A 143 -11.48 -1.46 -29.87
C ASP A 143 -13.02 -1.35 -29.84
N PRO A 144 -13.62 -0.46 -30.67
CA PRO A 144 -15.06 -0.23 -30.67
C PRO A 144 -15.88 -1.43 -31.16
N GLU A 145 -15.28 -2.37 -31.89
CA GLU A 145 -15.93 -3.63 -32.29
C GLU A 145 -15.94 -4.64 -31.14
N ALA A 146 -14.94 -4.57 -30.26
CA ALA A 146 -14.82 -5.45 -29.10
C ALA A 146 -15.62 -4.96 -27.89
N VAL A 147 -15.65 -3.64 -27.65
CA VAL A 147 -16.34 -3.02 -26.51
C VAL A 147 -17.07 -1.75 -26.96
N SER A 148 -18.39 -1.74 -26.80
CA SER A 148 -19.21 -0.54 -27.01
C SER A 148 -19.67 0.03 -25.67
N ILE A 149 -19.43 1.33 -25.45
CA ILE A 149 -19.78 2.04 -24.21
C ILE A 149 -20.71 3.19 -24.53
N VAL A 150 -21.90 3.18 -23.92
CA VAL A 150 -22.88 4.27 -24.02
C VAL A 150 -23.20 4.77 -22.62
N ARG A 151 -23.03 6.07 -22.42
CA ARG A 151 -23.34 6.79 -21.18
C ARG A 151 -24.77 7.33 -21.26
N GLY A 152 -25.64 6.92 -20.34
CA GLY A 152 -26.97 7.51 -20.21
C GLY A 152 -26.95 8.93 -19.62
N SER A 153 -28.13 9.50 -19.45
CA SER A 153 -28.35 10.78 -18.79
C SER A 153 -28.83 10.63 -17.34
N VAL A 154 -28.87 11.74 -16.62
CA VAL A 154 -29.43 11.86 -15.26
C VAL A 154 -30.40 13.01 -15.26
N ASN A 155 -31.60 12.79 -14.71
CA ASN A 155 -32.57 13.86 -14.52
C ASN A 155 -32.34 14.56 -13.18
N PRO A 156 -32.53 15.89 -13.09
CA PRO A 156 -32.37 16.64 -11.83
C PRO A 156 -33.27 16.17 -10.69
N ASN A 157 -34.40 15.55 -11.01
CA ASN A 157 -35.37 15.05 -10.01
C ASN A 157 -35.01 13.67 -9.47
N MET A 158 -33.89 13.08 -9.91
CA MET A 158 -33.43 11.78 -9.45
C MET A 158 -32.55 11.92 -8.20
N MET A 159 -32.66 10.96 -7.29
CA MET A 159 -31.78 10.83 -6.11
C MET A 159 -30.32 10.44 -6.45
N ARG A 160 -30.07 10.09 -7.72
CA ARG A 160 -28.77 9.66 -8.24
C ARG A 160 -28.20 10.79 -9.08
N GLU A 161 -26.93 11.14 -8.87
CA GLU A 161 -26.21 12.19 -9.60
C GLU A 161 -25.35 11.62 -10.74
N GLU A 162 -24.97 10.33 -10.69
CA GLU A 162 -24.20 9.68 -11.76
C GLU A 162 -25.07 8.83 -12.70
N PRO A 163 -24.83 8.84 -14.02
CA PRO A 163 -25.56 7.99 -14.94
C PRO A 163 -25.13 6.53 -14.84
N TYR A 164 -25.99 5.64 -15.35
CA TYR A 164 -25.55 4.30 -15.75
C TYR A 164 -24.88 4.38 -17.12
N TYR A 165 -23.88 3.52 -17.30
CA TYR A 165 -23.26 3.21 -18.58
C TYR A 165 -23.75 1.83 -19.00
N GLN A 166 -24.12 1.68 -20.27
CA GLN A 166 -24.24 0.38 -20.91
C GLN A 166 -22.90 0.04 -21.55
N VAL A 167 -22.36 -1.12 -21.20
CA VAL A 167 -21.17 -1.71 -21.81
C VAL A 167 -21.59 -3.00 -22.49
N THR A 168 -21.38 -3.09 -23.79
CA THR A 168 -21.67 -4.28 -24.59
C THR A 168 -20.34 -4.90 -25.03
N VAL A 169 -20.18 -6.20 -24.75
CA VAL A 169 -18.95 -6.95 -25.07
C VAL A 169 -19.34 -8.20 -25.88
N PRO A 170 -19.40 -8.11 -27.22
CA PRO A 170 -19.84 -9.21 -28.07
C PRO A 170 -18.98 -10.48 -27.92
N GLY A 171 -17.66 -10.33 -27.77
CA GLY A 171 -16.72 -11.46 -27.71
C GLY A 171 -16.92 -12.43 -26.53
N ILE A 172 -17.62 -12.01 -25.47
CA ILE A 172 -18.00 -12.86 -24.32
C ILE A 172 -19.52 -12.95 -24.14
N ASP A 173 -20.27 -12.44 -25.12
CA ASP A 173 -21.73 -12.31 -25.11
C ASP A 173 -22.27 -11.72 -23.79
N LYS A 174 -21.86 -10.48 -23.47
CA LYS A 174 -22.31 -9.78 -22.26
C LYS A 174 -22.83 -8.37 -22.56
N VAL A 175 -23.87 -8.00 -21.82
CA VAL A 175 -24.39 -6.63 -21.70
C VAL A 175 -24.38 -6.23 -20.23
N ILE A 176 -23.76 -5.10 -19.91
CA ILE A 176 -23.44 -4.70 -18.53
C ILE A 176 -23.96 -3.29 -18.29
N LEU A 177 -24.68 -3.10 -17.19
CA LEU A 177 -25.15 -1.79 -16.72
C LEU A 177 -24.37 -1.42 -15.46
N VAL A 178 -23.51 -0.41 -15.56
CA VAL A 178 -22.61 0.01 -14.48
C VAL A 178 -22.83 1.48 -14.11
N CYS A 179 -22.90 1.77 -12.82
CA CYS A 179 -23.01 3.14 -12.30
C CYS A 179 -21.90 3.41 -11.28
N GLN A 180 -21.21 4.53 -11.45
CA GLN A 180 -20.08 4.90 -10.61
C GLN A 180 -20.49 5.43 -9.23
N GLU A 181 -21.73 5.87 -9.03
CA GLU A 181 -22.18 6.37 -7.73
C GLU A 181 -22.21 5.25 -6.67
N TYR A 182 -21.77 5.61 -5.46
CA TYR A 182 -21.76 4.73 -4.29
C TYR A 182 -23.15 4.14 -4.00
N GLY A 183 -23.18 2.86 -3.63
CA GLY A 183 -24.42 2.14 -3.32
C GLY A 183 -25.22 1.64 -4.53
N ASN A 184 -24.95 2.11 -5.74
CA ASN A 184 -25.59 1.57 -6.95
C ASN A 184 -24.99 0.20 -7.33
N ALA A 185 -25.85 -0.73 -7.77
CA ALA A 185 -25.44 -2.07 -8.20
C ALA A 185 -24.98 -2.06 -9.67
N THR A 186 -24.10 -3.00 -10.01
CA THR A 186 -23.78 -3.34 -11.40
C THR A 186 -24.61 -4.55 -11.82
N PHE A 187 -25.20 -4.51 -13.01
CA PHE A 187 -25.96 -5.63 -13.56
C PHE A 187 -25.23 -6.20 -14.77
N VAL A 188 -25.12 -7.52 -14.85
CA VAL A 188 -24.45 -8.23 -15.95
C VAL A 188 -25.45 -9.24 -16.51
N PHE A 189 -25.66 -9.25 -17.82
CA PHE A 189 -26.57 -10.17 -18.51
C PHE A 189 -25.89 -10.84 -19.71
N ASN A 190 -26.37 -12.03 -20.09
CA ASN A 190 -26.01 -12.65 -21.37
C ASN A 190 -26.55 -11.83 -22.54
N GLY A 191 -25.70 -11.57 -23.53
CA GLY A 191 -26.05 -10.73 -24.67
C GLY A 191 -27.11 -11.38 -25.56
N GLU A 192 -27.02 -12.68 -25.80
CA GLU A 192 -27.98 -13.45 -26.58
C GLU A 192 -29.37 -13.38 -25.96
N TRP A 193 -29.46 -13.61 -24.64
CA TRP A 193 -30.72 -13.49 -23.92
C TRP A 193 -31.32 -12.08 -23.97
N VAL A 194 -30.48 -11.03 -23.92
CA VAL A 194 -30.94 -9.64 -24.10
C VAL A 194 -31.49 -9.40 -25.51
N ARG A 195 -30.83 -9.94 -26.55
CA ARG A 195 -31.26 -9.82 -27.95
C ARG A 195 -32.53 -10.61 -28.25
N GLU A 196 -32.67 -11.80 -27.69
CA GLU A 196 -33.75 -12.74 -28.02
C GLU A 196 -34.98 -12.58 -27.13
N GLN A 197 -34.80 -12.33 -25.83
CA GLN A 197 -35.88 -12.43 -24.84
C GLN A 197 -36.23 -11.07 -24.23
N VAL A 198 -35.26 -10.26 -23.81
CA VAL A 198 -35.55 -8.91 -23.28
C VAL A 198 -36.11 -8.00 -24.37
N SER A 199 -35.57 -8.13 -25.58
CA SER A 199 -36.08 -7.43 -26.77
C SER A 199 -37.38 -8.06 -27.33
N ALA A 200 -37.87 -9.17 -26.78
CA ALA A 200 -39.06 -9.89 -27.26
C ALA A 200 -40.16 -10.09 -26.20
N ASN A 201 -39.95 -9.64 -24.95
CA ASN A 201 -40.98 -9.62 -23.90
C ASN A 201 -42.11 -8.65 -24.29
N ARG A 202 -43.00 -9.11 -25.18
CA ARG A 202 -44.19 -8.43 -25.71
C ARG A 202 -45.34 -8.44 -24.70
N PRO A 203 -46.00 -7.29 -24.51
CA PRO A 203 -47.46 -7.20 -24.51
C PRO A 203 -47.91 -6.81 -25.93
N SER A 204 -48.45 -7.77 -26.68
CA SER A 204 -49.04 -7.60 -28.03
C SER A 204 -48.10 -7.10 -29.15
N GLU A 205 -48.54 -7.28 -30.41
CA GLU A 205 -47.77 -6.97 -31.63
C GLU A 205 -47.49 -5.47 -31.87
N ASN A 206 -47.94 -4.57 -30.99
CA ASN A 206 -47.96 -3.12 -31.23
C ASN A 206 -47.07 -2.28 -30.29
N GLU A 207 -46.31 -2.88 -29.35
CA GLU A 207 -45.39 -2.11 -28.50
C GLU A 207 -43.93 -2.20 -28.98
N PRO A 208 -43.18 -1.08 -29.00
CA PRO A 208 -41.77 -1.09 -29.37
C PRO A 208 -40.95 -1.94 -28.38
N LYS A 209 -39.92 -2.63 -28.90
CA LYS A 209 -38.99 -3.43 -28.10
C LYS A 209 -38.38 -2.55 -26.99
N ARG A 210 -38.66 -2.86 -25.72
CA ARG A 210 -38.10 -2.13 -24.57
C ARG A 210 -36.63 -2.55 -24.37
N PRO A 211 -35.65 -1.66 -24.56
CA PRO A 211 -34.24 -1.98 -24.31
C PRO A 211 -34.00 -2.23 -22.82
N LEU A 212 -32.96 -3.01 -22.50
CA LEU A 212 -32.59 -3.32 -21.11
C LEU A 212 -32.33 -2.05 -20.27
N THR A 213 -31.89 -0.96 -20.90
CA THR A 213 -31.65 0.35 -20.28
C THR A 213 -32.90 0.99 -19.70
N ASP A 214 -34.09 0.65 -20.20
CA ASP A 214 -35.33 1.28 -19.77
C ASP A 214 -35.92 0.62 -18.52
N TYR A 215 -35.37 -0.53 -18.11
CA TYR A 215 -35.80 -1.26 -16.92
C TYR A 215 -35.28 -0.58 -15.65
N THR A 216 -36.14 -0.45 -14.64
CA THR A 216 -35.74 0.03 -13.31
C THR A 216 -34.86 -1.00 -12.58
N LYS A 217 -34.25 -0.61 -11.46
CA LYS A 217 -33.43 -1.52 -10.66
C LYS A 217 -34.24 -2.72 -10.14
N GLU A 218 -35.51 -2.50 -9.82
CA GLU A 218 -36.39 -3.50 -9.25
C GLU A 218 -36.80 -4.48 -10.34
N GLU A 219 -37.11 -3.97 -11.54
CA GLU A 219 -37.43 -4.79 -12.70
C GLU A 219 -36.20 -5.62 -13.15
N LEU A 220 -35.01 -5.03 -13.20
CA LEU A 220 -33.76 -5.76 -13.48
C LEU A 220 -33.49 -6.84 -12.43
N SER A 221 -33.72 -6.53 -11.16
CA SER A 221 -33.57 -7.50 -10.06
C SER A 221 -34.58 -8.63 -10.17
N LYS A 222 -35.81 -8.33 -10.61
CA LYS A 222 -36.85 -9.31 -10.88
C LYS A 222 -36.48 -10.20 -12.07
N LEU A 223 -36.00 -9.62 -13.18
CA LEU A 223 -35.53 -10.38 -14.35
C LEU A 223 -34.45 -11.39 -13.98
N ILE A 224 -33.49 -10.99 -13.15
CA ILE A 224 -32.42 -11.87 -12.64
C ILE A 224 -33.00 -12.96 -11.72
N LYS A 225 -33.95 -12.61 -10.85
CA LYS A 225 -34.60 -13.58 -9.97
C LYS A 225 -35.38 -14.63 -10.75
N ASP A 226 -36.08 -14.21 -11.80
CA ASP A 226 -36.90 -15.07 -12.64
C ASP A 226 -36.01 -15.90 -13.61
N ASN A 227 -34.81 -15.39 -13.96
CA ASN A 227 -33.86 -16.02 -14.88
C ASN A 227 -32.43 -16.02 -14.31
N PRO A 228 -32.16 -16.82 -13.25
CA PRO A 228 -30.90 -16.75 -12.50
C PRO A 228 -29.66 -17.20 -13.28
N GLU A 229 -29.83 -17.83 -14.45
CA GLU A 229 -28.73 -18.23 -15.35
C GLU A 229 -28.45 -17.18 -16.44
N GLN A 230 -29.22 -16.09 -16.49
CA GLN A 230 -29.15 -15.10 -17.57
C GLN A 230 -28.61 -13.75 -17.12
N GLY A 231 -28.47 -13.52 -15.82
CA GLY A 231 -27.80 -12.33 -15.32
C GLY A 231 -27.48 -12.37 -13.83
N ALA A 232 -26.69 -11.39 -13.40
CA ALA A 232 -26.31 -11.20 -12.00
C ALA A 232 -26.41 -9.73 -11.59
N ARG A 233 -26.81 -9.53 -10.34
CA ARG A 233 -26.80 -8.24 -9.66
C ARG A 233 -25.63 -8.20 -8.68
N ILE A 234 -24.67 -7.33 -8.96
CA ILE A 234 -23.42 -7.23 -8.21
C ILE A 234 -23.47 -5.98 -7.34
N LEU A 235 -23.55 -6.20 -6.03
CA LEU A 235 -23.49 -5.14 -5.04
C LEU A 235 -22.04 -4.68 -4.82
N THR A 236 -21.89 -3.41 -4.49
CA THR A 236 -20.58 -2.84 -4.23
C THR A 236 -20.10 -3.19 -2.81
N LYS A 237 -19.53 -4.38 -2.65
CA LYS A 237 -18.93 -4.91 -1.41
C LYS A 237 -17.45 -5.26 -1.66
N LYS A 238 -16.70 -5.68 -0.63
CA LYS A 238 -15.27 -6.06 -0.71
C LYS A 238 -14.93 -7.05 -1.84
N ASN A 239 -15.86 -7.91 -2.24
CA ASN A 239 -15.66 -8.92 -3.30
C ASN A 239 -16.15 -8.48 -4.69
N PHE A 240 -16.43 -7.19 -4.90
CA PHE A 240 -17.02 -6.67 -6.13
C PHE A 240 -16.28 -7.14 -7.39
N THR A 241 -14.96 -6.96 -7.44
CA THR A 241 -14.14 -7.30 -8.62
C THR A 241 -14.17 -8.80 -8.92
N ALA A 242 -14.05 -9.64 -7.90
CA ALA A 242 -14.12 -11.09 -8.07
C ALA A 242 -15.51 -11.55 -8.56
N ASN A 243 -16.58 -10.94 -8.02
CA ASN A 243 -17.95 -11.20 -8.43
C ASN A 243 -18.22 -10.76 -9.87
N LEU A 244 -17.64 -9.62 -10.27
CA LEU A 244 -17.69 -9.13 -11.64
C LEU A 244 -17.03 -10.11 -12.61
N VAL A 245 -15.79 -10.51 -12.34
CA VAL A 245 -15.07 -11.49 -13.16
C VAL A 245 -15.84 -12.81 -13.27
N ASN A 246 -16.40 -13.31 -12.16
CA ASN A 246 -17.21 -14.52 -12.15
C ASN A 246 -18.48 -14.38 -13.01
N ALA A 247 -19.19 -13.24 -12.93
CA ALA A 247 -20.37 -12.99 -13.76
C ALA A 247 -20.02 -12.87 -15.26
N LEU A 248 -18.89 -12.24 -15.60
CA LEU A 248 -18.39 -12.15 -16.98
C LEU A 248 -18.06 -13.54 -17.55
N LYS A 249 -17.58 -14.47 -16.72
CA LYS A 249 -17.34 -15.88 -17.09
C LYS A 249 -18.64 -16.72 -17.18
N GLY A 250 -19.81 -16.14 -16.95
CA GLY A 250 -21.11 -16.83 -16.95
C GLY A 250 -21.52 -17.44 -15.61
N GLY A 251 -20.80 -17.16 -14.52
CA GLY A 251 -21.09 -17.64 -13.17
C GLY A 251 -22.16 -16.82 -12.46
N PHE A 252 -23.43 -16.91 -12.86
CA PHE A 252 -24.51 -16.05 -12.34
C PHE A 252 -25.12 -16.47 -10.98
N SER A 253 -24.77 -17.65 -10.44
CA SER A 253 -25.35 -18.14 -9.18
C SER A 253 -25.05 -17.20 -7.99
N GLN A 254 -26.10 -16.63 -7.39
CA GLN A 254 -26.01 -15.66 -6.28
C GLN A 254 -25.26 -16.21 -5.04
N GLN A 255 -25.39 -17.52 -4.77
CA GLN A 255 -24.66 -18.19 -3.68
C GLN A 255 -23.14 -18.24 -3.92
N LYS A 256 -22.68 -18.18 -5.18
CA LYS A 256 -21.26 -18.07 -5.52
C LYS A 256 -20.74 -16.64 -5.38
N LEU A 257 -21.63 -15.63 -5.46
CA LEU A 257 -21.30 -14.20 -5.37
C LEU A 257 -21.28 -13.68 -3.90
N ASP A 258 -22.03 -14.29 -2.99
CA ASP A 258 -22.05 -13.91 -1.57
C ASP A 258 -20.96 -14.59 -0.71
N LYS A 259 -20.29 -15.62 -1.23
CA LYS A 259 -19.12 -16.22 -0.58
C LYS A 259 -17.85 -15.43 -0.95
N PRO A 260 -16.90 -15.22 -0.03
CA PRO A 260 -15.58 -14.73 -0.42
C PRO A 260 -15.00 -15.67 -1.46
N VAL A 261 -14.92 -15.17 -2.69
CA VAL A 261 -14.13 -15.82 -3.73
C VAL A 261 -12.68 -15.57 -3.31
N ASP A 262 -12.07 -16.51 -2.60
CA ASP A 262 -10.64 -16.48 -2.36
C ASP A 262 -9.93 -16.60 -3.71
N THR A 263 -9.31 -15.49 -4.11
CA THR A 263 -8.72 -15.33 -5.44
C THR A 263 -7.53 -16.26 -5.68
N ARG A 264 -7.12 -17.08 -4.69
CA ARG A 264 -6.18 -18.20 -4.89
C ARG A 264 -6.76 -19.31 -5.78
N TYR A 265 -8.09 -19.40 -5.97
CA TYR A 265 -8.71 -20.36 -6.91
C TYR A 265 -8.71 -19.90 -8.38
N LEU A 266 -7.99 -18.82 -8.74
CA LEU A 266 -7.67 -18.51 -10.14
C LEU A 266 -6.76 -19.57 -10.80
N ARG A 267 -6.35 -20.62 -10.08
CA ARG A 267 -5.89 -21.88 -10.66
C ARG A 267 -7.00 -22.93 -10.52
N SER A 268 -7.52 -23.40 -11.65
CA SER A 268 -8.38 -24.58 -11.71
C SER A 268 -7.76 -25.73 -10.91
N SER A 269 -8.48 -26.24 -9.91
CA SER A 269 -8.06 -27.41 -9.09
C SER A 269 -7.91 -28.69 -9.93
N LYS A 270 -8.43 -28.69 -11.18
CA LYS A 270 -8.28 -29.82 -12.10
C LYS A 270 -6.91 -29.86 -12.79
N ASP A 271 -6.22 -28.71 -12.88
CA ASP A 271 -4.96 -28.55 -13.61
C ASP A 271 -3.71 -28.55 -12.70
N LEU A 272 -3.89 -28.70 -11.38
CA LEU A 272 -2.77 -28.81 -10.43
C LEU A 272 -2.16 -30.21 -10.47
N PRO A 273 -0.82 -30.33 -10.50
CA PRO A 273 -0.14 -31.62 -10.38
C PRO A 273 -0.41 -32.25 -9.00
N GLN A 274 -0.35 -33.58 -8.92
CA GLN A 274 -0.31 -34.27 -7.63
C GLN A 274 0.96 -33.85 -6.87
N VAL A 275 0.92 -33.96 -5.54
CA VAL A 275 2.10 -33.74 -4.70
C VAL A 275 3.21 -34.71 -5.16
N PRO A 276 4.39 -34.20 -5.57
CA PRO A 276 5.51 -35.04 -5.93
C PRO A 276 5.99 -35.87 -4.74
N ASP A 277 6.51 -37.07 -5.02
CA ASP A 277 7.14 -37.90 -3.99
C ASP A 277 8.32 -37.15 -3.34
N GLY A 278 8.41 -37.20 -2.01
CA GLY A 278 9.44 -36.49 -1.22
C GLY A 278 9.10 -35.06 -0.81
N TYR A 279 7.91 -34.55 -1.17
CA TYR A 279 7.42 -33.27 -0.66
C TYR A 279 6.60 -33.49 0.62
N ALA A 280 6.72 -32.55 1.57
CA ALA A 280 5.95 -32.57 2.81
C ALA A 280 4.87 -31.48 2.81
N THR A 281 3.69 -31.82 3.32
CA THR A 281 2.55 -30.93 3.49
C THR A 281 2.55 -30.30 4.88
N ILE A 282 1.74 -29.25 5.09
CA ILE A 282 1.54 -28.65 6.43
C ILE A 282 1.03 -29.68 7.45
N SER A 283 0.26 -30.68 7.00
CA SER A 283 -0.22 -31.74 7.89
C SER A 283 0.92 -32.65 8.35
N GLU A 284 1.78 -33.09 7.44
CA GLU A 284 2.94 -33.93 7.76
C GLU A 284 3.96 -33.18 8.63
N ILE A 285 4.21 -31.90 8.34
CA ILE A 285 5.05 -31.03 9.19
C ILE A 285 4.43 -30.87 10.59
N GLY A 286 3.10 -30.74 10.66
CA GLY A 286 2.38 -30.68 11.93
C GLY A 286 2.51 -31.97 12.74
N GLU A 287 2.40 -33.13 12.08
CA GLU A 287 2.61 -34.44 12.70
C GLU A 287 4.03 -34.59 13.26
N GLU A 288 5.05 -34.15 12.52
CA GLU A 288 6.45 -34.14 12.98
C GLU A 288 6.66 -33.27 14.22
N LEU A 289 5.97 -32.13 14.30
CA LEU A 289 6.02 -31.20 15.43
C LEU A 289 5.08 -31.59 16.59
N GLY A 290 4.34 -32.70 16.49
CA GLY A 290 3.35 -33.12 17.48
C GLY A 290 2.07 -32.24 17.53
N ILE A 291 1.82 -31.45 16.49
CA ILE A 291 0.68 -30.53 16.36
C ILE A 291 -0.42 -31.20 15.53
N GLN A 292 -1.37 -31.86 16.20
CA GLN A 292 -2.43 -32.61 15.51
C GLN A 292 -3.67 -31.78 15.17
N GLU A 293 -4.01 -30.77 15.99
CA GLU A 293 -5.22 -29.98 15.77
C GLU A 293 -5.06 -28.90 14.70
N GLU A 294 -6.02 -28.79 13.77
CA GLU A 294 -5.98 -27.80 12.68
C GLU A 294 -5.93 -26.34 13.15
N LYS A 295 -6.49 -26.07 14.34
CA LYS A 295 -6.47 -24.75 14.97
C LYS A 295 -5.03 -24.32 15.35
N ASP A 296 -4.19 -25.29 15.72
CA ASP A 296 -2.83 -25.05 16.20
C ASP A 296 -1.83 -25.04 15.03
N LYS A 297 -2.16 -25.67 13.90
CA LYS A 297 -1.39 -25.57 12.64
C LYS A 297 -1.38 -24.15 12.03
N VAL A 298 -2.17 -23.21 12.56
CA VAL A 298 -2.08 -21.78 12.21
C VAL A 298 -0.68 -21.24 12.48
N MET A 299 0.02 -21.71 13.51
CA MET A 299 1.39 -21.28 13.79
C MET A 299 2.36 -21.68 12.66
N ILE A 300 2.22 -22.89 12.13
CA ILE A 300 3.02 -23.41 11.02
C ILE A 300 2.74 -22.60 9.76
N ARG A 301 1.46 -22.29 9.49
CA ARG A 301 1.08 -21.39 8.37
C ARG A 301 1.72 -20.01 8.50
N ASN A 302 1.78 -19.45 9.70
CA ASN A 302 2.42 -18.15 9.94
C ASN A 302 3.94 -18.20 9.76
N VAL A 303 4.59 -19.30 10.14
CA VAL A 303 6.02 -19.53 9.90
C VAL A 303 6.30 -19.67 8.41
N VAL A 304 5.50 -20.47 7.69
CA VAL A 304 5.55 -20.60 6.23
C VAL A 304 5.46 -19.24 5.55
N ILE A 305 4.44 -18.43 5.90
CA ILE A 305 4.26 -17.08 5.33
C ILE A 305 5.49 -16.21 5.63
N ALA A 306 6.05 -16.29 6.83
CA ALA A 306 7.21 -15.49 7.21
C ALA A 306 8.50 -15.92 6.48
N LEU A 307 8.72 -17.23 6.31
CA LEU A 307 9.88 -17.75 5.56
C LEU A 307 9.74 -17.50 4.05
N GLU A 308 8.52 -17.57 3.51
CA GLU A 308 8.20 -17.19 2.14
C GLU A 308 8.47 -15.70 1.89
N LYS A 309 8.04 -14.83 2.81
CA LYS A 309 8.38 -13.39 2.77
C LYS A 309 9.88 -13.10 2.84
N GLN A 310 10.65 -13.97 3.50
CA GLN A 310 12.11 -13.88 3.56
C GLN A 310 12.80 -14.52 2.34
N GLY A 311 12.05 -15.08 1.38
CA GLY A 311 12.60 -15.78 0.22
C GLY A 311 13.35 -17.08 0.57
N LYS A 312 13.18 -17.61 1.78
CA LYS A 312 13.93 -18.78 2.28
C LYS A 312 13.34 -20.12 1.87
N ILE A 313 12.04 -20.13 1.54
CA ILE A 313 11.31 -21.31 1.08
C ILE A 313 10.46 -20.93 -0.12
N THR A 314 10.12 -21.91 -0.96
CA THR A 314 9.15 -21.74 -2.03
C THR A 314 7.94 -22.63 -1.77
N ARG A 315 6.73 -22.06 -1.72
CA ARG A 315 5.51 -22.87 -1.58
C ARG A 315 5.03 -23.36 -2.95
N GLY A 316 4.82 -24.66 -3.08
CA GLY A 316 4.08 -25.24 -4.20
C GLY A 316 2.63 -25.47 -3.83
N THR A 317 1.72 -25.19 -4.76
CA THR A 317 0.30 -25.57 -4.63
C THR A 317 0.05 -26.80 -5.49
N TYR A 318 -0.46 -27.86 -4.87
CA TYR A 318 -0.65 -29.17 -5.46
C TYR A 318 -2.06 -29.68 -5.22
N ARG A 319 -2.44 -30.75 -5.91
CA ARG A 319 -3.71 -31.43 -5.73
C ARG A 319 -3.58 -32.58 -4.73
N SER A 320 -4.39 -32.55 -3.66
CA SER A 320 -4.51 -33.66 -2.71
C SER A 320 -5.23 -34.87 -3.32
N ARG A 321 -5.14 -36.05 -2.67
CA ARG A 321 -5.91 -37.26 -3.05
C ARG A 321 -7.42 -37.01 -3.16
N ASN A 322 -7.95 -36.04 -2.40
CA ASN A 322 -9.37 -35.69 -2.40
C ASN A 322 -9.71 -34.55 -3.39
N GLY A 323 -8.79 -34.20 -4.30
CA GLY A 323 -9.00 -33.18 -5.34
C GLY A 323 -8.97 -31.74 -4.85
N ARG A 324 -8.61 -31.49 -3.59
CA ARG A 324 -8.49 -30.14 -3.01
C ARG A 324 -7.07 -29.60 -3.19
N PRO A 325 -6.89 -28.28 -3.44
CA PRO A 325 -5.59 -27.64 -3.42
C PRO A 325 -4.96 -27.75 -2.02
N ILE A 326 -3.70 -28.15 -1.96
CA ILE A 326 -2.89 -28.26 -0.75
C ILE A 326 -1.52 -27.65 -0.98
N LEU A 327 -0.91 -27.15 0.09
CA LEU A 327 0.47 -26.67 0.07
C LEU A 327 1.40 -27.84 0.36
N ALA A 328 2.44 -27.99 -0.46
CA ALA A 328 3.54 -28.90 -0.20
C ALA A 328 4.88 -28.21 -0.45
N PHE A 329 5.89 -28.68 0.27
CA PHE A 329 7.22 -28.10 0.33
C PHE A 329 8.25 -29.18 0.02
N THR A 330 9.37 -28.78 -0.56
CA THR A 330 10.52 -29.69 -0.67
C THR A 330 10.96 -30.14 0.72
N GLU A 331 11.64 -31.29 0.83
CA GLU A 331 12.19 -31.77 2.10
C GLU A 331 13.06 -30.71 2.80
N LYS A 332 13.86 -29.96 2.05
CA LYS A 332 14.69 -28.86 2.55
C LYS A 332 13.86 -27.73 3.15
N ASP A 333 12.80 -27.32 2.46
CA ASP A 333 11.91 -26.24 2.91
C ASP A 333 11.08 -26.68 4.11
N ALA A 334 10.62 -27.92 4.12
CA ALA A 334 9.90 -28.52 5.25
C ALA A 334 10.77 -28.53 6.52
N TRP A 335 12.03 -28.94 6.40
CA TRP A 335 12.99 -28.89 7.51
C TRP A 335 13.19 -27.47 8.05
N LEU A 336 13.32 -26.47 7.18
CA LEU A 336 13.40 -25.05 7.57
C LEU A 336 12.15 -24.58 8.32
N ILE A 337 10.97 -24.99 7.88
CA ILE A 337 9.70 -24.68 8.55
C ILE A 337 9.65 -25.31 9.94
N VAL A 338 10.06 -26.57 10.08
CA VAL A 338 10.12 -27.28 11.36
C VAL A 338 11.04 -26.53 12.34
N GLU A 339 12.26 -26.21 11.94
CA GLU A 339 13.24 -25.55 12.82
C GLU A 339 12.83 -24.13 13.22
N GLU A 340 12.33 -23.33 12.27
CA GLU A 340 11.84 -21.98 12.58
C GLU A 340 10.58 -22.02 13.47
N THR A 341 9.72 -23.04 13.30
CA THR A 341 8.56 -23.23 14.17
C THR A 341 9.00 -23.52 15.60
N LYS A 342 9.95 -24.46 15.79
CA LYS A 342 10.54 -24.74 17.11
C LYS A 342 11.18 -23.50 17.74
N ARG A 343 11.88 -22.68 16.95
CA ARG A 343 12.49 -21.44 17.44
C ARG A 343 11.46 -20.43 17.93
N ARG A 344 10.32 -20.30 17.26
CA ARG A 344 9.27 -19.33 17.64
C ARG A 344 8.41 -19.79 18.80
N THR A 345 8.34 -21.09 19.04
CA THR A 345 7.66 -21.68 20.21
C THR A 345 8.62 -21.93 21.38
N ALA A 346 9.87 -21.47 21.27
CA ALA A 346 10.83 -21.55 22.36
C ALA A 346 10.31 -20.78 23.60
N PRO A 347 10.45 -21.35 24.81
CA PRO A 347 10.04 -20.69 26.03
C PRO A 347 10.89 -19.43 26.28
N ILE A 348 10.26 -18.40 26.87
CA ILE A 348 10.96 -17.17 27.29
C ILE A 348 11.94 -17.54 28.42
N PRO A 349 13.23 -17.15 28.34
CA PRO A 349 14.17 -17.36 29.43
C PRO A 349 13.70 -16.73 30.74
N GLU A 350 13.88 -17.43 31.85
CA GLU A 350 13.50 -16.93 33.17
C GLU A 350 14.27 -15.63 33.49
N GLY A 351 13.56 -14.61 33.99
CA GLY A 351 14.13 -13.28 34.29
C GLY A 351 14.21 -12.30 33.11
N TYR A 352 13.82 -12.71 31.90
CA TYR A 352 13.81 -11.85 30.72
C TYR A 352 12.42 -11.21 30.50
N VAL A 353 12.40 -9.94 30.14
CA VAL A 353 11.19 -9.14 29.92
C VAL A 353 11.16 -8.52 28.53
N SER A 354 9.97 -8.35 27.98
CA SER A 354 9.78 -7.67 26.69
C SER A 354 10.04 -6.18 26.83
N VAL A 355 10.99 -5.68 26.04
CA VAL A 355 11.35 -4.25 25.99
C VAL A 355 10.14 -3.39 25.58
N ALA A 356 9.30 -3.90 24.68
CA ALA A 356 8.11 -3.20 24.21
C ALA A 356 7.03 -3.05 25.31
N LYS A 357 6.88 -4.08 26.17
CA LYS A 357 5.95 -4.02 27.31
C LYS A 357 6.42 -2.95 28.31
N PHE A 358 7.72 -2.90 28.58
CA PHE A 358 8.32 -1.96 29.52
C PHE A 358 8.20 -0.50 29.04
N ALA A 359 8.37 -0.25 27.74
CA ALA A 359 8.12 1.06 27.13
C ALA A 359 6.65 1.50 27.25
N GLY A 360 5.70 0.57 27.03
CA GLY A 360 4.26 0.86 27.17
C GLY A 360 3.83 1.20 28.61
N GLU A 361 4.37 0.49 29.60
CA GLU A 361 4.16 0.80 31.02
C GLU A 361 4.72 2.17 31.41
N TYR A 362 5.83 2.59 30.79
CA TYR A 362 6.41 3.91 31.01
C TYR A 362 5.58 5.03 30.38
N GLN A 363 5.07 4.82 29.15
CA GLN A 363 4.21 5.78 28.43
C GLN A 363 2.94 6.15 29.20
N GLN A 364 2.34 5.17 29.90
CA GLN A 364 1.13 5.40 30.69
C GLN A 364 1.37 6.29 31.92
N ARG A 365 2.58 6.29 32.49
CA ARG A 365 2.89 7.06 33.72
C ARG A 365 3.20 8.53 33.50
N LYS A 366 3.67 8.92 32.31
CA LYS A 366 4.28 10.24 32.06
C LYS A 366 3.52 11.13 31.08
N GLY A 367 2.39 10.67 30.55
CA GLY A 367 1.53 11.49 29.69
C GLY A 367 2.18 11.83 28.35
N GLY A 368 2.19 10.84 27.45
CA GLY A 368 2.14 11.06 26.00
C GLY A 368 3.38 11.61 25.31
N HIS A 369 4.33 10.72 24.98
CA HIS A 369 5.14 10.81 23.75
C HIS A 369 5.29 9.41 23.12
N ASP A 370 5.19 9.32 21.80
CA ASP A 370 5.28 8.06 21.05
C ASP A 370 6.73 7.56 21.02
N ILE A 371 7.10 6.72 21.99
CA ILE A 371 8.30 5.89 21.94
C ILE A 371 8.08 4.83 20.87
N THR A 372 8.90 4.84 19.83
CA THR A 372 8.76 3.91 18.71
C THR A 372 9.71 2.71 18.84
N TYR A 373 9.39 1.61 18.16
CA TYR A 373 10.26 0.43 18.11
C TYR A 373 11.67 0.72 17.52
N PRO A 374 11.81 1.59 16.50
CA PRO A 374 13.11 2.09 16.07
C PRO A 374 13.93 2.78 17.18
N ASP A 375 13.28 3.54 18.06
CA ASP A 375 13.98 4.21 19.17
C ASP A 375 14.55 3.19 20.15
N MET A 376 13.76 2.16 20.48
CA MET A 376 14.21 1.05 21.33
C MET A 376 15.37 0.28 20.69
N SER A 377 15.28 0.00 19.38
CA SER A 377 16.34 -0.68 18.65
C SER A 377 17.63 0.15 18.58
N CYS A 378 17.50 1.48 18.45
CA CYS A 378 18.63 2.40 18.47
C CYS A 378 19.32 2.43 19.84
N ALA A 379 18.54 2.50 20.92
CA ALA A 379 19.06 2.48 22.29
C ALA A 379 19.76 1.15 22.62
N ILE A 380 19.17 0.01 22.24
CA ILE A 380 19.80 -1.32 22.40
C ILE A 380 21.16 -1.37 21.69
N LYS A 381 21.24 -0.85 20.46
CA LYS A 381 22.50 -0.80 19.70
C LYS A 381 23.54 0.10 20.37
N GLN A 382 23.15 1.28 20.86
CA GLN A 382 24.09 2.21 21.49
C GLN A 382 24.55 1.73 22.88
N LEU A 383 23.75 0.92 23.57
CA LEU A 383 24.12 0.27 24.83
C LEU A 383 24.84 -1.07 24.61
N GLU A 384 25.05 -1.49 23.36
CA GLU A 384 25.71 -2.75 22.98
C GLU A 384 25.09 -4.00 23.66
N LEU A 385 23.76 -3.98 23.86
CA LEU A 385 23.03 -5.05 24.54
C LEU A 385 22.66 -6.19 23.57
N ASN A 386 22.56 -7.41 24.10
CA ASN A 386 22.29 -8.62 23.32
C ASN A 386 20.90 -9.20 23.64
N PRO A 387 19.83 -8.71 22.98
CA PRO A 387 18.47 -9.18 23.24
C PRO A 387 18.21 -10.57 22.67
N VAL A 388 17.44 -11.37 23.41
CA VAL A 388 16.88 -12.62 22.93
C VAL A 388 15.66 -12.32 22.06
N LYS A 389 15.65 -12.82 20.82
CA LYS A 389 14.56 -12.59 19.86
C LYS A 389 13.61 -13.79 19.82
N ILE A 390 12.37 -13.60 20.29
CA ILE A 390 11.30 -14.61 20.26
C ILE A 390 10.06 -13.99 19.64
N GLY A 391 9.48 -14.62 18.62
CA GLY A 391 8.20 -14.19 18.04
C GLY A 391 8.17 -12.73 17.53
N GLY A 392 9.32 -12.16 17.15
CA GLY A 392 9.44 -10.76 16.70
C GLY A 392 9.66 -9.73 17.82
N PHE A 393 9.61 -10.15 19.08
CA PHE A 393 9.89 -9.30 20.24
C PHE A 393 11.32 -9.47 20.71
N LEU A 394 11.86 -8.39 21.29
CA LEU A 394 13.17 -8.36 21.93
C LEU A 394 12.98 -8.50 23.43
N TYR A 395 13.68 -9.45 24.02
CA TYR A 395 13.69 -9.73 25.43
C TYR A 395 15.07 -9.47 26.00
N LEU A 396 15.12 -8.73 27.11
CA LEU A 396 16.34 -8.44 27.86
C LEU A 396 16.10 -8.76 29.34
N PRO A 397 17.16 -8.98 30.12
CA PRO A 397 17.11 -8.84 31.58
C PRO A 397 16.40 -7.54 31.99
N GLU A 398 15.65 -7.58 33.10
CA GLU A 398 14.81 -6.45 33.52
C GLU A 398 15.60 -5.14 33.77
N ASP A 399 16.81 -5.27 34.30
CA ASP A 399 17.74 -4.17 34.55
C ASP A 399 18.24 -3.54 33.25
N GLU A 400 18.59 -4.34 32.25
CA GLU A 400 18.99 -3.87 30.92
C GLU A 400 17.81 -3.21 30.17
N ALA A 401 16.61 -3.77 30.27
CA ALA A 401 15.39 -3.19 29.70
C ALA A 401 15.10 -1.78 30.27
N ARG A 402 15.38 -1.54 31.56
CA ARG A 402 15.26 -0.23 32.21
C ARG A 402 16.26 0.79 31.66
N GLN A 403 17.49 0.36 31.37
CA GLN A 403 18.51 1.22 30.76
C GLN A 403 18.11 1.67 29.36
N VAL A 404 17.55 0.76 28.55
CA VAL A 404 17.05 1.06 27.20
C VAL A 404 15.97 2.14 27.26
N VAL A 405 15.00 2.04 28.17
CA VAL A 405 13.94 3.06 28.29
C VAL A 405 14.49 4.43 28.66
N THR A 406 15.43 4.49 29.61
CA THR A 406 16.07 5.74 30.02
C THR A 406 16.80 6.42 28.86
N MET A 407 17.49 5.65 28.02
CA MET A 407 18.19 6.18 26.86
C MET A 407 17.24 6.68 25.78
N VAL A 408 16.15 5.95 25.53
CA VAL A 408 15.11 6.37 24.60
C VAL A 408 14.49 7.70 25.01
N GLU A 409 14.27 7.93 26.31
CA GLU A 409 13.78 9.21 26.82
C GLU A 409 14.72 10.37 26.50
N GLN A 410 16.03 10.16 26.65
CA GLN A 410 17.03 11.15 26.29
C GLN A 410 16.96 11.49 24.79
N LEU A 411 16.89 10.48 23.93
CA LEU A 411 16.80 10.66 22.48
C LEU A 411 15.53 11.42 22.07
N VAL A 412 14.37 11.08 22.65
CA VAL A 412 13.10 11.75 22.37
C VAL A 412 13.13 13.21 22.86
N SER A 413 13.67 13.44 24.05
CA SER A 413 13.83 14.79 24.63
C SER A 413 14.71 15.68 23.76
N GLU A 414 15.79 15.14 23.21
CA GLU A 414 16.67 15.87 22.30
C GLU A 414 15.99 16.23 20.98
N ARG A 415 15.23 15.30 20.39
CA ARG A 415 14.46 15.57 19.15
C ARG A 415 13.40 16.66 19.37
N LEU A 416 12.71 16.64 20.51
CA LEU A 416 11.73 17.66 20.87
C LEU A 416 12.38 19.04 21.03
N ALA A 417 13.56 19.11 21.65
CA ALA A 417 14.30 20.37 21.78
C ALA A 417 14.74 20.94 20.42
N ILE A 418 15.07 20.10 19.44
CA ILE A 418 15.37 20.51 18.07
C ILE A 418 14.11 21.02 17.35
N ARG A 419 12.99 20.30 17.49
CA ARG A 419 11.69 20.66 16.89
C ARG A 419 11.16 22.00 17.39
N GLN A 420 11.36 22.29 18.68
CA GLN A 420 11.01 23.58 19.31
C GLN A 420 12.05 24.69 19.06
N HIS A 421 13.06 24.46 18.23
CA HIS A 421 14.15 25.40 17.94
C HIS A 421 14.96 25.86 19.16
N LYS A 422 14.87 25.13 20.29
CA LYS A 422 15.69 25.36 21.49
C LYS A 422 17.12 24.85 21.30
N LYS A 423 17.33 23.95 20.35
CA LYS A 423 18.63 23.53 19.83
C LYS A 423 18.66 23.76 18.31
N VAL A 424 19.67 24.47 17.80
CA VAL A 424 19.79 24.79 16.35
C VAL A 424 21.15 24.39 15.81
N SER A 425 21.22 24.12 14.51
CA SER A 425 22.48 23.80 13.83
C SER A 425 23.31 25.05 13.53
N LEU A 426 24.61 24.88 13.25
CA LEU A 426 25.48 25.97 12.76
C LEU A 426 24.94 26.66 11.51
N LYS A 427 24.34 25.88 10.60
CA LYS A 427 23.77 26.41 9.37
C LYS A 427 22.64 27.38 9.70
N ARG A 428 21.74 26.97 10.60
CA ARG A 428 20.65 27.85 11.04
C ARG A 428 21.15 29.07 11.82
N LEU A 429 22.23 28.96 12.60
CA LEU A 429 22.87 30.12 13.22
C LEU A 429 23.46 31.10 12.20
N SER A 430 24.05 30.59 11.13
CA SER A 430 24.52 31.40 9.99
C SER A 430 23.36 32.15 9.34
N ASP A 431 22.26 31.46 9.05
CA ASP A 431 21.05 32.07 8.47
C ASP A 431 20.47 33.16 9.39
N VAL A 432 20.37 32.91 10.70
CA VAL A 432 19.79 33.85 11.69
C VAL A 432 20.68 35.07 11.93
N THR A 433 22.01 34.89 11.93
CA THR A 433 22.95 36.00 12.21
C THR A 433 23.29 36.84 10.97
N GLY A 434 22.94 36.34 9.78
CA GLY A 434 23.32 36.94 8.49
C GLY A 434 24.83 36.85 8.20
N GLU A 435 25.57 36.03 8.95
CA GLU A 435 27.00 35.84 8.78
C GLU A 435 27.27 34.59 7.95
N ASP A 436 28.33 34.61 7.15
CA ASP A 436 28.76 33.46 6.37
C ASP A 436 29.04 32.24 7.27
N TYR A 437 28.69 31.04 6.78
CA TYR A 437 28.82 29.79 7.53
C TYR A 437 30.24 29.58 8.08
N SER A 438 31.28 29.93 7.31
CA SER A 438 32.67 29.81 7.74
C SER A 438 33.03 30.76 8.89
N VAL A 439 32.36 31.92 8.97
CA VAL A 439 32.55 32.93 10.02
C VAL A 439 31.90 32.47 11.32
N VAL A 440 30.67 31.94 11.25
CA VAL A 440 29.96 31.37 12.40
C VAL A 440 30.68 30.13 12.94
N ARG A 441 31.19 29.28 12.05
CA ARG A 441 32.02 28.13 12.44
C ARG A 441 33.27 28.55 13.20
N ARG A 442 34.03 29.51 12.70
CA ARG A 442 35.23 30.02 13.40
C ARG A 442 34.87 30.67 14.74
N ALA A 443 33.71 31.31 14.85
CA ALA A 443 33.23 31.85 16.12
C ALA A 443 32.94 30.72 17.12
N ALA A 444 32.26 29.66 16.71
CA ALA A 444 32.02 28.49 17.55
C ALA A 444 33.31 27.77 17.97
N GLU A 445 34.31 27.66 17.09
CA GLU A 445 35.66 27.16 17.41
C GLU A 445 36.36 28.05 18.45
N LYS A 446 36.26 29.38 18.30
CA LYS A 446 36.85 30.35 19.25
C LYS A 446 36.14 30.39 20.60
N CYS A 447 34.86 30.03 20.64
CA CYS A 447 34.08 29.86 21.87
C CYS A 447 34.30 28.48 22.53
N GLY A 448 35.13 27.60 21.94
CA GLY A 448 35.41 26.26 22.48
C GLY A 448 34.23 25.29 22.34
N LEU A 449 33.27 25.57 21.45
CA LEU A 449 32.07 24.76 21.28
C LEU A 449 32.22 23.68 20.19
N ILE A 450 33.28 23.79 19.38
CA ILE A 450 33.68 22.84 18.34
C ILE A 450 35.20 22.78 18.34
N GLU A 451 35.76 21.58 18.22
CA GLU A 451 37.20 21.41 18.01
C GLU A 451 37.62 21.86 16.61
N LYS A 452 38.81 22.46 16.53
CA LYS A 452 39.34 23.00 15.27
C LYS A 452 39.53 21.87 14.25
N GLY A 453 38.82 21.96 13.12
CA GLY A 453 38.89 20.94 12.05
C GLY A 453 37.94 19.75 12.24
N ALA A 454 37.25 19.63 13.37
CA ALA A 454 36.27 18.57 13.59
C ALA A 454 35.00 18.76 12.73
N SER A 455 34.31 17.66 12.41
CA SER A 455 33.03 17.73 11.70
C SER A 455 31.99 18.45 12.56
N SER A 456 31.32 19.44 11.98
CA SER A 456 30.18 20.12 12.58
C SER A 456 28.83 19.47 12.21
N ARG A 457 28.85 18.41 11.38
CA ARG A 457 27.65 17.74 10.88
C ARG A 457 26.98 16.98 12.03
N GLY A 458 25.71 17.28 12.30
CA GLY A 458 24.96 16.68 13.41
C GLY A 458 25.09 17.39 14.76
N ARG A 459 25.92 18.44 14.90
CA ARG A 459 26.05 19.21 16.15
C ARG A 459 24.97 20.30 16.23
N TYR A 460 24.22 20.31 17.33
CA TYR A 460 23.23 21.33 17.65
C TYR A 460 23.60 22.10 18.91
N PHE A 461 23.42 23.42 18.86
CA PHE A 461 23.76 24.37 19.92
C PHE A 461 22.51 24.70 20.73
N SER A 462 22.59 24.53 22.04
CA SER A 462 21.60 25.03 23.00
C SER A 462 21.52 26.56 22.96
N VAL A 463 20.42 27.15 23.44
CA VAL A 463 20.22 28.61 23.48
C VAL A 463 21.43 29.34 24.11
N ALA A 464 21.95 28.84 25.23
CA ALA A 464 23.12 29.44 25.90
C ALA A 464 24.41 29.36 25.05
N GLU A 465 24.60 28.29 24.29
CA GLU A 465 25.72 28.17 23.36
C GLU A 465 25.56 29.10 22.15
N GLN A 466 24.32 29.27 21.66
CA GLN A 466 24.00 30.21 20.58
C GLN A 466 24.33 31.65 20.98
N GLU A 467 23.90 32.07 22.18
CA GLU A 467 24.17 33.41 22.73
C GLU A 467 25.68 33.71 22.81
N LYS A 468 26.50 32.73 23.22
CA LYS A 468 27.96 32.87 23.25
C LYS A 468 28.54 33.14 21.86
N VAL A 469 28.07 32.42 20.84
CA VAL A 469 28.53 32.60 19.45
C VAL A 469 28.09 33.94 18.89
N ILE A 470 26.84 34.34 19.13
CA ILE A 470 26.29 35.63 18.67
C ILE A 470 27.07 36.79 19.29
N LYS A 471 27.29 36.77 20.61
CA LYS A 471 28.05 37.81 21.32
C LYS A 471 29.47 37.94 20.76
N TYR A 472 30.14 36.83 20.48
CA TYR A 472 31.47 36.85 19.87
C TYR A 472 31.47 37.51 18.48
N LEU A 473 30.45 37.23 17.66
CA LEU A 473 30.29 37.82 16.33
C LEU A 473 30.05 39.34 16.41
N GLU A 474 29.21 39.80 17.34
CA GLU A 474 28.95 41.22 17.58
C GLU A 474 30.21 41.99 18.00
N GLU A 475 30.99 41.45 18.95
CA GLU A 475 32.25 42.07 19.37
C GLU A 475 33.26 42.14 18.21
N ARG A 476 33.27 41.12 17.34
CA ARG A 476 34.12 41.09 16.15
C ARG A 476 33.71 42.16 15.13
N ARG A 477 32.40 42.37 14.91
CA ARG A 477 31.89 43.47 14.06
C ARG A 477 32.31 44.82 14.61
N ALA A 478 32.14 45.04 15.92
CA ALA A 478 32.51 46.28 16.59
C ALA A 478 34.02 46.60 16.44
N ARG A 479 34.89 45.59 16.57
CA ARG A 479 36.33 45.75 16.32
C ARG A 479 36.62 46.16 14.88
N ARG A 480 36.02 45.50 13.88
CA ARG A 480 36.20 45.83 12.46
C ARG A 480 35.74 47.25 12.11
N ALA A 481 34.63 47.70 12.70
CA ALA A 481 34.11 49.05 12.49
C ALA A 481 35.09 50.13 13.01
N ARG A 482 35.71 49.91 14.19
CA ARG A 482 36.72 50.83 14.75
C ARG A 482 38.00 50.88 13.88
N THR A 483 38.44 49.74 13.35
CA THR A 483 39.63 49.68 12.48
C THR A 483 39.38 50.36 11.13
N LYS A 484 38.18 50.23 10.55
CA LYS A 484 37.80 50.98 9.34
C LYS A 484 37.70 52.49 9.59
N GLY A 485 37.25 52.91 10.78
CA GLY A 485 37.24 54.31 11.19
C GLY A 485 38.64 54.94 11.36
N HIS A 486 39.66 54.15 11.74
CA HIS A 486 41.04 54.64 11.86
C HIS A 486 41.77 54.76 10.51
N LEU A 487 41.46 53.88 9.54
CA LEU A 487 42.08 53.93 8.20
C LEU A 487 41.58 55.09 7.32
N GLY A 488 40.44 55.72 7.66
CA GLY A 488 39.96 56.93 7.00
C GLY A 488 40.64 58.23 7.46
N GLY A 489 41.43 58.19 8.55
CA GLY A 489 42.06 59.38 9.16
C GLY A 489 43.56 59.52 8.94
N THR A 490 44.23 58.57 8.27
CA THR A 490 45.70 58.56 8.11
C THR A 490 46.18 58.63 6.65
N ALA A 491 45.32 59.07 5.72
CA ALA A 491 45.69 59.32 4.31
C ALA A 491 45.76 60.81 3.95
N LEU A 492 46.10 61.68 4.90
CA LEU A 492 46.48 63.08 4.66
C LEU A 492 47.65 63.45 5.58
N LYS A 493 48.87 63.12 5.15
CA LYS A 493 50.07 63.95 5.33
C LYS A 493 51.15 63.52 4.35
#